data_AF-A0A960SZS1-F1
#
_entry.id   AF-A0A960SZS1-F1
#
_cell.length_a   1.000
_cell.length_b   1.000
_cell.length_c   1.000
_cell.angle_alpha   90.00
_cell.angle_beta   90.00
_cell.angle_gamma   90.00
#
_symmetry.space_group_name_H-M   'P 1'
#
loop_
_entity.id
_entity.type
_entity.pdbx_description
1 polymer ?
#
loop_
_entity_poly.entity_id
_entity_poly.type
_entity_poly.pdbx_seq_one_letter_code
_entity_poly.pdbx_strand_id
1 'polypeptide(L)'
;MHGKCGLTREHVARMLAGEGIEQVAERLRSDTRALPDVPRGSAKVTADRARELWDEIGGDAALREILLDRVPEDIALYQGNIENAIGLLRMPIGLAGPLRVNGMAAKGDYPIPLATTEAALVASYHRGCRLLTAAGGCTALVLYESLSRAPGFVFETAADACRFIAWAVERFDDFKRIAESTTAHGRLVDLGCTVEGNHVYLNFEFTTGDASGQNMVTIATQAVCNEILTQTPVAASIA
;
A
#
# COMPACT_ATOMS: atom_id res chain seq x y z
N MET A 1 26.06 -29.05 7.53
CA MET A 1 24.88 -28.15 7.52
C MET A 1 25.05 -27.16 8.66
N HIS A 2 25.37 -25.89 8.38
CA HIS A 2 25.25 -24.85 9.40
C HIS A 2 23.76 -24.57 9.60
N GLY A 3 23.19 -25.00 10.73
CA GLY A 3 21.82 -24.65 11.09
C GLY A 3 21.64 -23.12 11.22
N LYS A 4 20.41 -22.65 11.41
CA LYS A 4 20.09 -21.21 11.50
C LYS A 4 21.02 -20.42 12.44
N CYS A 5 21.46 -21.02 13.55
CA CYS A 5 22.42 -20.40 14.48
C CYS A 5 23.83 -20.13 13.88
N GLY A 6 24.28 -20.94 12.93
CA GLY A 6 25.58 -20.75 12.27
C GLY A 6 25.59 -19.56 11.33
N LEU A 7 24.54 -19.43 10.50
CA LEU A 7 24.37 -18.28 9.60
C LEU A 7 24.22 -16.96 10.37
N THR A 8 23.47 -16.97 11.48
CA THR A 8 23.36 -15.80 12.36
C THR A 8 24.72 -15.43 12.96
N ARG A 9 25.51 -16.41 13.42
CA ARG A 9 26.84 -16.16 13.99
C ARG A 9 27.80 -15.54 12.99
N GLU A 10 27.84 -16.05 11.76
CA GLU A 10 28.68 -15.50 10.68
C GLU A 10 28.23 -14.10 10.25
N HIS A 11 26.92 -13.85 10.20
CA HIS A 11 26.39 -12.53 9.90
C HIS A 11 26.73 -11.52 11.00
N VAL A 12 26.51 -11.87 12.27
CA VAL A 12 26.86 -11.01 13.42
C VAL A 12 28.36 -10.75 13.46
N ALA A 13 29.21 -11.75 13.26
CA ALA A 13 30.66 -11.56 13.22
C ALA A 13 31.10 -10.58 12.11
N ARG A 14 30.48 -10.63 10.93
CA ARG A 14 30.72 -9.67 9.85
C ARG A 14 30.23 -8.27 10.20
N MET A 15 29.03 -8.15 10.76
CA MET A 15 28.44 -6.86 11.13
C MET A 15 29.21 -6.17 12.26
N LEU A 16 29.74 -6.93 13.22
CA LEU A 16 30.57 -6.38 14.29
C LEU A 16 31.94 -5.93 13.79
N ALA A 17 32.43 -6.46 12.65
CA ALA A 17 33.70 -6.07 12.04
C ALA A 17 34.92 -6.06 12.99
N GLY A 18 34.89 -6.89 14.05
CA GLY A 18 35.94 -6.96 15.07
C GLY A 18 35.72 -6.06 16.31
N GLU A 19 34.65 -5.26 16.34
CA GLU A 19 34.22 -4.49 17.51
C GLU A 19 33.56 -5.38 18.58
N GLY A 20 33.68 -4.98 19.85
CA GLY A 20 32.98 -5.65 20.95
C GLY A 20 31.48 -5.34 20.94
N ILE A 21 30.64 -6.29 21.37
CA ILE A 21 29.18 -6.13 21.38
C ILE A 21 28.73 -4.91 22.19
N GLU A 22 29.41 -4.60 23.29
CA GLU A 22 29.13 -3.43 24.14
C GLU A 22 29.47 -2.09 23.44
N GLN A 23 30.50 -2.05 22.61
CA GLN A 23 30.87 -0.86 21.84
C GLN A 23 29.83 -0.58 20.75
N VAL A 24 29.38 -1.64 20.08
CA VAL A 24 28.29 -1.54 19.10
C VAL A 24 26.99 -1.16 19.80
N ALA A 25 26.68 -1.73 20.97
CA ALA A 25 25.52 -1.35 21.76
C ALA A 25 25.53 0.13 22.17
N GLU A 26 26.70 0.68 22.52
CA GLU A 26 26.84 2.11 22.82
C GLU A 26 26.59 2.98 21.59
N ARG A 27 27.12 2.60 20.41
CA ARG A 27 26.89 3.30 19.14
C ARG A 27 25.42 3.25 18.70
N LEU A 28 24.72 2.16 19.02
CA LEU A 28 23.30 1.98 18.70
C LEU A 28 22.37 2.74 19.65
N ARG A 29 22.90 3.39 20.70
CA ARG A 29 22.08 4.25 21.55
C ARG A 29 21.56 5.43 20.74
N SER A 30 20.36 5.87 21.11
CA SER A 30 19.74 7.06 20.52
C SER A 30 20.67 8.26 20.69
N ASP A 31 21.10 8.87 19.59
CA ASP A 31 21.82 10.14 19.61
C ASP A 31 20.87 11.28 19.23
N THR A 32 20.46 12.04 20.24
CA THR A 32 19.60 13.22 20.08
C THR A 32 20.37 14.53 20.16
N ARG A 33 21.71 14.48 20.29
CA ARG A 33 22.54 15.67 20.57
C ARG A 33 22.83 16.50 19.32
N ALA A 34 22.77 15.89 18.15
CA ALA A 34 23.02 16.53 16.86
C ALA A 34 22.04 16.00 15.79
N LEU A 35 20.76 16.31 15.98
CA LEU A 35 19.75 16.01 14.97
C LEU A 35 20.02 16.87 13.71
N PRO A 36 19.91 16.31 12.51
CA PRO A 36 20.07 17.07 11.28
C PRO A 36 18.92 18.07 11.13
N ASP A 37 19.19 19.18 10.43
CA ASP A 37 18.13 20.07 9.98
C ASP A 37 17.21 19.32 9.02
N VAL A 38 15.93 19.28 9.35
CA VAL A 38 14.92 18.66 8.50
C VAL A 38 14.45 19.69 7.46
N PRO A 39 14.54 19.39 6.15
CA PRO A 39 14.04 20.27 5.11
C PRO A 39 12.58 20.65 5.37
N ARG A 40 12.19 21.88 5.01
CA ARG A 40 10.84 22.34 5.30
C ARG A 40 9.83 21.52 4.47
N GLY A 41 8.93 20.83 5.17
CA GLY A 41 7.84 20.10 4.52
C GLY A 41 6.92 21.03 3.72
N SER A 42 6.49 20.60 2.54
CA SER A 42 5.51 21.31 1.73
C SER A 42 4.59 20.31 1.02
N ALA A 43 3.29 20.55 1.15
CA ALA A 43 2.28 19.86 0.34
C ALA A 43 2.18 20.44 -1.08
N LYS A 44 2.80 21.59 -1.36
CA LYS A 44 2.79 22.19 -2.69
C LYS A 44 3.77 21.47 -3.60
N VAL A 45 3.28 21.02 -4.74
CA VAL A 45 4.06 20.35 -5.78
C VAL A 45 4.34 21.35 -6.90
N THR A 46 5.48 22.06 -6.80
CA THR A 46 5.89 23.05 -7.82
C THR A 46 7.37 22.90 -8.15
N ALA A 47 7.76 23.33 -9.35
CA ALA A 47 9.15 23.30 -9.78
C ALA A 47 10.06 24.17 -8.90
N ASP A 48 9.57 25.32 -8.46
CA ASP A 48 10.31 26.21 -7.56
C ASP A 48 10.57 25.53 -6.21
N ARG A 49 9.54 24.89 -5.62
CA ARG A 49 9.74 24.18 -4.36
C ARG A 49 10.68 22.99 -4.53
N ALA A 50 10.60 22.27 -5.64
CA ALA A 50 11.54 21.19 -5.94
C ALA A 50 12.99 21.71 -5.99
N ARG A 51 13.23 22.88 -6.60
CA ARG A 51 14.57 23.51 -6.64
C ARG A 51 15.05 23.96 -5.27
N GLU A 52 14.19 24.60 -4.48
CA GLU A 52 14.52 24.99 -3.10
C GLU A 52 14.87 23.76 -2.25
N LEU A 53 14.10 22.68 -2.37
CA LEU A 53 14.40 21.42 -1.69
C LEU A 53 15.78 20.90 -2.09
N TRP A 54 16.11 20.87 -3.38
CA TRP A 54 17.46 20.51 -3.85
C TRP A 54 18.58 21.39 -3.28
N ASP A 55 18.33 22.68 -3.09
CA ASP A 55 19.28 23.60 -2.47
C ASP A 55 19.43 23.33 -0.95
N GLU A 56 18.35 22.89 -0.28
CA GLU A 56 18.35 22.49 1.14
C GLU A 56 19.04 21.12 1.36
N ILE A 57 18.75 20.10 0.54
CA ILE A 57 19.26 18.72 0.73
C ILE A 57 20.67 18.50 0.18
N GLY A 58 21.09 19.32 -0.79
CA GLY A 58 22.31 19.07 -1.57
C GLY A 58 22.24 17.79 -2.42
N GLY A 59 23.37 17.38 -3.00
CA GLY A 59 23.46 16.12 -3.75
C GLY A 59 24.07 16.28 -5.15
N ASP A 60 23.93 15.24 -5.96
CA ASP A 60 24.52 15.18 -7.30
C ASP A 60 23.78 16.11 -8.28
N ALA A 61 24.51 17.09 -8.82
CA ALA A 61 23.99 18.04 -9.79
C ALA A 61 23.47 17.35 -11.06
N ALA A 62 24.10 16.26 -11.50
CA ALA A 62 23.64 15.50 -12.67
C ALA A 62 22.28 14.84 -12.41
N LEU A 63 22.06 14.32 -11.20
CA LEU A 63 20.77 13.74 -10.80
C LEU A 63 19.69 14.81 -10.71
N ARG A 64 20.01 15.98 -10.11
CA ARG A 64 19.10 17.14 -10.07
C ARG A 64 18.65 17.54 -11.46
N GLU A 65 19.58 17.62 -12.41
CA GLU A 65 19.27 17.93 -13.81
C GLU A 65 18.37 16.85 -14.40
N ILE A 66 18.67 15.57 -14.26
CA ILE A 66 17.83 14.47 -14.80
C ILE A 66 16.40 14.52 -14.27
N LEU A 67 16.20 14.78 -12.98
CA LEU A 67 14.87 14.78 -12.35
C LEU A 67 14.07 16.07 -12.63
N LEU A 68 14.74 17.17 -12.95
CA LEU A 68 14.10 18.46 -13.25
C LEU A 68 14.08 18.81 -14.76
N ASP A 69 14.77 18.05 -15.61
CA ASP A 69 14.87 18.29 -17.05
C ASP A 69 13.51 18.17 -17.75
N ARG A 70 13.07 19.25 -18.42
CA ARG A 70 11.80 19.39 -19.17
C ARG A 70 10.50 19.27 -18.34
N VAL A 71 10.60 19.22 -17.01
CA VAL A 71 9.48 19.04 -16.06
C VAL A 71 8.81 20.31 -15.49
N PRO A 72 9.23 21.58 -15.71
CA PRO A 72 8.75 22.70 -14.88
C PRO A 72 7.23 22.92 -14.81
N GLU A 73 6.48 22.63 -15.87
CA GLU A 73 5.03 22.89 -15.91
C GLU A 73 4.19 21.67 -15.49
N ASP A 74 4.68 20.45 -15.70
CA ASP A 74 3.92 19.22 -15.47
C ASP A 74 3.98 18.72 -14.02
N ILE A 75 4.98 19.13 -13.22
CA ILE A 75 5.10 18.63 -11.84
C ILE A 75 3.87 19.00 -11.00
N ALA A 76 3.25 20.15 -11.29
CA ALA A 76 2.04 20.60 -10.60
C ALA A 76 0.81 19.70 -10.85
N LEU A 77 0.81 18.89 -11.92
CA LEU A 77 -0.24 17.90 -12.18
C LEU A 77 -0.30 16.81 -11.11
N TYR A 78 0.80 16.60 -10.38
CA TYR A 78 0.90 15.61 -9.32
C TYR A 78 0.51 16.17 -7.94
N GLN A 79 -0.14 17.34 -7.91
CA GLN A 79 -0.69 17.91 -6.68
C GLN A 79 -1.75 16.95 -6.09
N GLY A 80 -1.49 16.47 -4.87
CA GLY A 80 -2.33 15.46 -4.21
C GLY A 80 -1.90 14.01 -4.46
N ASN A 81 -0.83 13.78 -5.23
CA ASN A 81 -0.23 12.45 -5.42
C ASN A 81 1.06 12.27 -4.61
N ILE A 82 1.76 13.34 -4.29
CA ILE A 82 3.04 13.32 -3.58
C ILE A 82 3.28 14.62 -2.82
N GLU A 83 4.05 14.56 -1.74
CA GLU A 83 4.58 15.70 -0.97
C GLU A 83 6.10 15.79 -1.11
N ASN A 84 6.66 16.99 -0.85
CA ASN A 84 8.12 17.22 -0.95
C ASN A 84 8.73 16.76 -2.29
N ALA A 85 8.03 17.00 -3.39
CA ALA A 85 8.47 16.59 -4.70
C ALA A 85 9.79 17.26 -5.09
N ILE A 86 10.79 16.46 -5.48
CA ILE A 86 12.12 16.91 -5.93
C ILE A 86 12.35 16.75 -7.45
N GLY A 87 11.31 16.35 -8.18
CA GLY A 87 11.34 16.14 -9.63
C GLY A 87 10.55 14.92 -10.06
N LEU A 88 10.72 14.50 -11.31
CA LEU A 88 10.04 13.33 -11.88
C LEU A 88 11.07 12.34 -12.44
N LEU A 89 10.84 11.05 -12.23
CA LEU A 89 11.64 9.99 -12.83
C LEU A 89 11.04 9.59 -14.18
N ARG A 90 11.88 9.52 -15.22
CA ARG A 90 11.48 8.99 -16.53
C ARG A 90 11.56 7.46 -16.53
N MET A 91 10.43 6.80 -16.81
CA MET A 91 10.35 5.34 -16.92
C MET A 91 10.19 4.94 -18.40
N PRO A 92 11.05 4.07 -18.96
CA PRO A 92 10.85 3.54 -20.31
C PRO A 92 9.54 2.75 -20.41
N ILE A 93 8.77 2.98 -21.49
CA ILE A 93 7.50 2.30 -21.75
C ILE A 93 7.60 1.58 -23.09
N GLY A 94 7.28 0.29 -23.10
CA GLY A 94 7.20 -0.55 -24.30
C GLY A 94 5.81 -1.17 -24.50
N LEU A 95 5.57 -1.71 -25.70
CA LEU A 95 4.29 -2.31 -26.06
C LEU A 95 4.45 -3.81 -26.35
N ALA A 96 3.71 -4.65 -25.64
CA ALA A 96 3.60 -6.09 -25.91
C ALA A 96 2.27 -6.42 -26.60
N GLY A 97 2.24 -7.39 -27.51
CA GLY A 97 0.98 -7.89 -28.09
C GLY A 97 0.86 -7.86 -29.62
N PRO A 98 -0.39 -7.96 -30.14
CA PRO A 98 -1.63 -8.01 -29.37
C PRO A 98 -1.78 -9.31 -28.56
N LEU A 99 -2.39 -9.20 -27.38
CA LEU A 99 -2.88 -10.33 -26.60
C LEU A 99 -4.39 -10.49 -26.84
N ARG A 100 -4.79 -11.64 -27.41
CA ARG A 100 -6.20 -11.99 -27.56
C ARG A 100 -6.75 -12.52 -26.24
N VAL A 101 -7.75 -11.84 -25.71
CA VAL A 101 -8.42 -12.19 -24.46
C VAL A 101 -9.85 -12.66 -24.77
N ASN A 102 -10.22 -13.80 -24.20
CA ASN A 102 -11.57 -14.39 -24.22
C ASN A 102 -12.10 -14.38 -22.78
N GLY A 103 -12.35 -13.19 -22.23
CA GLY A 103 -12.70 -13.01 -20.83
C GLY A 103 -14.13 -12.55 -20.59
N MET A 104 -14.56 -12.63 -19.33
CA MET A 104 -15.90 -12.18 -18.89
C MET A 104 -16.08 -10.67 -19.04
N ALA A 105 -15.05 -9.89 -18.69
CA ALA A 105 -15.08 -8.43 -18.72
C ALA A 105 -14.37 -7.82 -19.95
N ALA A 106 -13.65 -8.63 -20.74
CA ALA A 106 -12.89 -8.17 -21.90
C ALA A 106 -12.84 -9.26 -22.97
N LYS A 107 -13.16 -8.90 -24.23
CA LYS A 107 -13.09 -9.80 -25.37
C LYS A 107 -12.55 -9.07 -26.60
N GLY A 108 -11.33 -9.39 -27.01
CA GLY A 108 -10.67 -8.72 -28.11
C GLY A 108 -9.16 -8.86 -28.10
N ASP A 109 -8.50 -8.07 -28.96
CA ASP A 109 -7.06 -8.04 -29.14
C ASP A 109 -6.49 -6.76 -28.53
N TYR A 110 -5.65 -6.89 -27.50
CA TYR A 110 -5.19 -5.75 -26.73
C TYR A 110 -3.68 -5.56 -26.87
N PRO A 111 -3.21 -4.36 -27.26
CA PRO A 111 -1.82 -3.99 -27.06
C PRO A 111 -1.61 -3.62 -25.57
N ILE A 112 -0.61 -4.22 -24.93
CA ILE A 112 -0.37 -4.09 -23.50
C ILE A 112 0.83 -3.15 -23.26
N PRO A 113 0.61 -1.94 -22.72
CA PRO A 113 1.70 -1.05 -22.34
C PRO A 113 2.40 -1.58 -21.07
N LEU A 114 3.73 -1.59 -21.08
CA LEU A 114 4.55 -2.03 -19.96
C LEU A 114 5.64 -0.99 -19.68
N ALA A 115 5.69 -0.47 -18.45
CA ALA A 115 6.71 0.46 -17.99
C ALA A 115 7.78 -0.31 -17.20
N THR A 116 9.03 -0.33 -17.66
CA THR A 116 10.11 -1.13 -17.05
C THR A 116 11.51 -0.67 -17.44
N THR A 117 12.49 -0.88 -16.56
CA THR A 117 13.93 -0.79 -16.86
C THR A 117 14.58 -2.16 -17.08
N GLU A 118 13.87 -3.25 -16.84
CA GLU A 118 14.39 -4.61 -17.00
C GLU A 118 14.54 -4.96 -18.48
N ALA A 119 15.78 -5.31 -18.86
CA ALA A 119 16.08 -5.72 -20.22
C ALA A 119 15.31 -6.99 -20.61
N ALA A 120 14.91 -7.07 -21.87
CA ALA A 120 14.19 -8.20 -22.46
C ALA A 120 12.79 -8.52 -21.90
N LEU A 121 12.31 -7.86 -20.83
CA LEU A 121 10.98 -8.10 -20.26
C LEU A 121 9.86 -7.90 -21.31
N VAL A 122 9.81 -6.72 -21.93
CA VAL A 122 8.80 -6.39 -22.95
C VAL A 122 8.88 -7.34 -24.14
N ALA A 123 10.08 -7.66 -24.61
CA ALA A 123 10.28 -8.59 -25.73
C ALA A 123 9.79 -10.01 -25.38
N SER A 124 10.01 -10.46 -24.15
CA SER A 124 9.53 -11.74 -23.65
C SER A 124 8.00 -11.81 -23.62
N TYR A 125 7.35 -10.81 -23.00
CA TYR A 125 5.89 -10.71 -22.97
C TYR A 125 5.29 -10.58 -24.37
N HIS A 126 5.91 -9.80 -25.26
CA HIS A 126 5.48 -9.67 -26.65
C HIS A 126 5.44 -11.04 -27.37
N ARG A 127 6.51 -11.85 -27.23
CA ARG A 127 6.54 -13.21 -27.81
C ARG A 127 5.43 -14.09 -27.23
N GLY A 128 5.23 -14.07 -25.91
CA GLY A 128 4.16 -14.83 -25.25
C GLY A 128 2.76 -14.42 -25.74
N CYS A 129 2.50 -13.12 -25.84
CA CYS A 129 1.23 -12.59 -26.36
C CYS A 129 0.98 -13.04 -27.80
N ARG A 130 2.00 -12.94 -28.67
CA ARG A 130 1.90 -13.40 -30.07
C ARG A 130 1.57 -14.89 -30.16
N LEU A 131 2.21 -15.70 -29.33
CA LEU A 131 1.99 -17.15 -29.29
C LEU A 131 0.57 -17.49 -28.80
N LEU A 132 0.12 -16.90 -27.69
CA LEU A 132 -1.24 -17.09 -27.17
C LEU A 132 -2.30 -16.65 -28.18
N THR A 133 -2.12 -15.48 -28.79
CA THR A 133 -3.04 -14.96 -29.81
C THR A 133 -3.13 -15.87 -31.03
N ALA A 134 -2.00 -16.41 -31.50
CA ALA A 134 -1.96 -17.39 -32.59
C ALA A 134 -2.66 -18.71 -32.23
N ALA A 135 -2.66 -19.09 -30.95
CA ALA A 135 -3.36 -20.26 -30.43
C ALA A 135 -4.87 -20.04 -30.14
N GLY A 136 -5.42 -18.85 -30.45
CA GLY A 136 -6.83 -18.52 -30.23
C GLY A 136 -7.11 -17.61 -29.02
N GLY A 137 -6.07 -17.21 -28.29
CA GLY A 137 -6.14 -16.32 -27.14
C GLY A 137 -6.21 -17.05 -25.79
N CYS A 138 -6.21 -16.28 -24.71
CA CYS A 138 -6.33 -16.78 -23.34
C CYS A 138 -7.74 -16.53 -22.78
N THR A 139 -8.23 -17.47 -21.97
CA THR A 139 -9.48 -17.30 -21.21
C THR A 139 -9.17 -16.68 -19.86
N ALA A 140 -9.89 -15.62 -19.49
CA ALA A 140 -9.71 -14.93 -18.21
C ALA A 140 -11.06 -14.70 -17.51
N LEU A 141 -11.13 -15.02 -16.23
CA LEU A 141 -12.34 -14.87 -15.42
C LEU A 141 -11.99 -14.11 -14.13
N VAL A 142 -12.89 -13.22 -13.71
CA VAL A 142 -12.85 -12.57 -12.39
C VAL A 142 -13.94 -13.22 -11.56
N LEU A 143 -13.55 -14.00 -10.54
CA LEU A 143 -14.48 -14.76 -9.71
C LEU A 143 -15.01 -13.96 -8.52
N TYR A 144 -14.19 -13.04 -8.01
CA TYR A 144 -14.50 -12.23 -6.85
C TYR A 144 -13.71 -10.92 -6.89
N GLU A 145 -14.36 -9.84 -6.49
CA GLU A 145 -13.78 -8.50 -6.39
C GLU A 145 -14.24 -7.89 -5.07
N SER A 146 -13.31 -7.71 -4.13
CA SER A 146 -13.55 -6.95 -2.92
C SER A 146 -12.27 -6.29 -2.44
N LEU A 147 -12.43 -5.21 -1.68
CA LEU A 147 -11.38 -4.59 -0.90
C LEU A 147 -11.71 -4.72 0.58
N SER A 148 -10.76 -5.22 1.36
CA SER A 148 -10.94 -5.46 2.79
C SER A 148 -10.29 -4.39 3.66
N ARG A 149 -10.87 -4.14 4.84
CA ARG A 149 -10.26 -3.37 5.93
C ARG A 149 -10.55 -4.07 7.26
N ALA A 150 -9.52 -4.24 8.09
CA ALA A 150 -9.60 -5.06 9.30
C ALA A 150 -9.14 -4.29 10.56
N PRO A 151 -9.98 -3.43 11.14
CA PRO A 151 -9.71 -2.82 12.45
C PRO A 151 -9.63 -3.88 13.56
N GLY A 152 -8.70 -3.69 14.49
CA GLY A 152 -8.53 -4.51 15.68
C GLY A 152 -9.15 -3.87 16.92
N PHE A 153 -9.89 -4.67 17.68
CA PHE A 153 -10.52 -4.29 18.94
C PHE A 153 -9.93 -5.16 20.05
N VAL A 154 -9.45 -4.52 21.12
CA VAL A 154 -8.83 -5.18 22.27
C VAL A 154 -9.78 -5.12 23.45
N PHE A 155 -9.96 -6.27 24.12
CA PHE A 155 -10.84 -6.43 25.27
C PHE A 155 -10.04 -6.87 26.49
N GLU A 156 -10.57 -6.69 27.70
CA GLU A 156 -9.89 -7.17 28.91
C GLU A 156 -9.82 -8.70 28.97
N THR A 157 -10.88 -9.37 28.50
CA THR A 157 -11.01 -10.83 28.57
C THR A 157 -11.50 -11.42 27.26
N ALA A 158 -11.22 -12.71 27.04
CA ALA A 158 -11.77 -13.46 25.91
C ALA A 158 -13.31 -13.59 25.98
N ALA A 159 -13.89 -13.51 27.19
CA ALA A 159 -15.35 -13.52 27.36
C ALA A 159 -15.99 -12.23 26.82
N ASP A 160 -15.33 -11.09 27.03
CA ASP A 160 -15.79 -9.80 26.49
C ASP A 160 -15.63 -9.75 24.97
N ALA A 161 -14.52 -10.27 24.44
CA ALA A 161 -14.34 -10.47 23.00
C ALA A 161 -15.50 -11.31 22.40
N CYS A 162 -15.90 -12.40 23.05
CA CYS A 162 -17.02 -13.24 22.61
C CYS A 162 -18.36 -12.47 22.61
N ARG A 163 -18.64 -11.69 23.67
CA ARG A 163 -19.83 -10.84 23.75
C ARG A 163 -19.86 -9.78 22.65
N PHE A 164 -18.71 -9.17 22.37
CA PHE A 164 -18.56 -8.21 21.29
C PHE A 164 -18.86 -8.85 19.93
N ILE A 165 -18.32 -10.04 19.64
CA ILE A 165 -18.54 -10.74 18.37
C ILE A 165 -20.02 -11.06 18.18
N ALA A 166 -20.66 -11.63 19.20
CA ALA A 166 -22.08 -11.97 19.15
C ALA A 166 -22.93 -10.73 18.83
N TRP A 167 -22.62 -9.60 19.46
CA TRP A 167 -23.27 -8.33 19.16
C TRP A 167 -22.95 -7.80 17.76
N ALA A 168 -21.69 -7.78 17.34
CA ALA A 168 -21.26 -7.19 16.07
C ALA A 168 -21.86 -7.89 14.84
N VAL A 169 -21.97 -9.23 14.88
CA VAL A 169 -22.54 -10.00 13.77
C VAL A 169 -24.03 -9.68 13.56
N GLU A 170 -24.79 -9.45 14.64
CA GLU A 170 -26.21 -9.06 14.55
C GLU A 170 -26.41 -7.62 14.01
N ARG A 171 -25.35 -6.80 14.02
CA ARG A 171 -25.39 -5.38 13.62
C ARG A 171 -24.90 -5.14 12.19
N PHE A 172 -24.68 -6.19 11.40
CA PHE A 172 -24.15 -6.08 10.04
C PHE A 172 -24.93 -5.08 9.17
N ASP A 173 -26.26 -5.14 9.16
CA ASP A 173 -27.10 -4.24 8.35
C ASP A 173 -26.96 -2.76 8.78
N ASP A 174 -26.77 -2.51 10.08
CA ASP A 174 -26.51 -1.18 10.59
C ASP A 174 -25.12 -0.68 10.20
N PHE A 175 -24.10 -1.53 10.32
CA PHE A 175 -22.75 -1.22 9.87
C PHE A 175 -22.72 -0.93 8.38
N LYS A 176 -23.45 -1.71 7.59
CA LYS A 176 -23.62 -1.50 6.16
C LYS A 176 -24.23 -0.14 5.87
N ARG A 177 -25.35 0.21 6.51
CA ARG A 177 -26.00 1.52 6.36
C ARG A 177 -25.08 2.68 6.71
N ILE A 178 -24.30 2.56 7.79
CA ILE A 178 -23.36 3.60 8.24
C ILE A 178 -22.21 3.73 7.24
N ALA A 179 -21.59 2.62 6.86
CA ALA A 179 -20.49 2.62 5.92
C ALA A 179 -20.91 3.22 4.56
N GLU A 180 -22.04 2.78 4.02
CA GLU A 180 -22.59 3.25 2.75
C GLU A 180 -23.04 4.72 2.80
N SER A 181 -23.31 5.29 3.98
CA SER A 181 -23.58 6.74 4.11
C SER A 181 -22.37 7.63 3.82
N THR A 182 -21.15 7.06 3.84
CA THR A 182 -19.90 7.80 3.62
C THR A 182 -19.44 7.83 2.15
N THR A 183 -20.12 7.11 1.27
CA THR A 183 -19.68 6.89 -0.12
C THR A 183 -20.87 6.69 -1.06
N ALA A 184 -20.80 7.23 -2.28
CA ALA A 184 -21.83 6.99 -3.30
C ALA A 184 -21.61 5.68 -4.08
N HIS A 185 -20.41 5.10 -4.01
CA HIS A 185 -19.99 3.98 -4.87
C HIS A 185 -19.69 2.70 -4.10
N GLY A 186 -19.22 2.83 -2.86
CA GLY A 186 -18.81 1.68 -2.05
C GLY A 186 -20.00 0.98 -1.43
N ARG A 187 -19.95 -0.35 -1.35
CA ARG A 187 -20.97 -1.15 -0.64
C ARG A 187 -20.29 -2.15 0.27
N LEU A 188 -20.73 -2.23 1.53
CA LEU A 188 -20.30 -3.28 2.44
C LEU A 188 -21.01 -4.57 2.06
N VAL A 189 -20.25 -5.57 1.63
CA VAL A 189 -20.78 -6.83 1.09
C VAL A 189 -20.63 -7.99 2.05
N ASP A 190 -19.62 -7.97 2.91
CA ASP A 190 -19.40 -9.02 3.91
C ASP A 190 -18.68 -8.48 5.16
N LEU A 191 -18.78 -9.23 6.25
CA LEU A 191 -18.11 -8.98 7.51
C LEU A 191 -17.58 -10.30 8.09
N GLY A 192 -16.29 -10.51 7.93
CA GLY A 192 -15.57 -11.59 8.60
C GLY A 192 -15.16 -11.20 10.02
N CYS A 193 -14.84 -12.20 10.85
CA CYS A 193 -14.30 -11.99 12.19
C CYS A 193 -13.12 -12.94 12.43
N THR A 194 -11.98 -12.39 12.83
CA THR A 194 -10.79 -13.15 13.24
C THR A 194 -10.48 -12.83 14.71
N VAL A 195 -10.18 -13.85 15.51
CA VAL A 195 -9.97 -13.70 16.96
C VAL A 195 -8.58 -14.19 17.33
N GLU A 196 -7.84 -13.38 18.09
CA GLU A 196 -6.54 -13.74 18.67
C GLU A 196 -6.52 -13.40 20.17
N GLY A 197 -6.75 -14.40 21.02
CA GLY A 197 -6.86 -14.20 22.47
C GLY A 197 -8.02 -13.27 22.83
N ASN A 198 -7.69 -12.09 23.35
CA ASN A 198 -8.62 -11.01 23.67
C ASN A 198 -8.69 -9.91 22.59
N HIS A 199 -8.17 -10.16 21.40
CA HIS A 199 -8.24 -9.26 20.24
C HIS A 199 -9.26 -9.79 19.23
N VAL A 200 -10.08 -8.90 18.69
CA VAL A 200 -11.04 -9.19 17.62
C VAL A 200 -10.75 -8.29 16.43
N TYR A 201 -10.55 -8.88 15.27
CA TYR A 201 -10.40 -8.19 14.00
C TYR A 201 -11.67 -8.38 13.18
N LEU A 202 -12.37 -7.29 12.91
CA LEU A 202 -13.55 -7.28 12.05
C LEU A 202 -13.12 -7.04 10.61
N ASN A 203 -13.22 -8.04 9.76
CA ASN A 203 -12.80 -7.97 8.37
C ASN A 203 -13.96 -7.45 7.52
N PHE A 204 -14.06 -6.14 7.36
CA PHE A 204 -15.05 -5.53 6.48
C PHE A 204 -14.65 -5.71 5.03
N GLU A 205 -15.55 -6.24 4.20
CA GLU A 205 -15.33 -6.39 2.76
C GLU A 205 -16.25 -5.47 1.97
N PHE A 206 -15.65 -4.72 1.03
CA PHE A 206 -16.36 -3.73 0.23
C PHE A 206 -16.21 -4.02 -1.25
N THR A 207 -17.28 -3.75 -2.02
CA THR A 207 -17.13 -3.44 -3.44
C THR A 207 -16.86 -1.95 -3.60
N THR A 208 -16.02 -1.57 -4.57
CA THR A 208 -15.48 -0.20 -4.67
C THR A 208 -15.78 0.46 -6.03
N GLY A 209 -16.60 -0.17 -6.87
CA GLY A 209 -16.78 0.21 -8.27
C GLY A 209 -15.46 0.11 -9.03
N ASP A 210 -15.20 1.06 -9.93
CA ASP A 210 -13.96 1.06 -10.73
C ASP A 210 -12.73 1.61 -9.97
N ALA A 211 -12.93 2.13 -8.74
CA ALA A 211 -11.85 2.68 -7.94
C ALA A 211 -11.11 1.57 -7.19
N SER A 212 -9.80 1.73 -7.01
CA SER A 212 -9.04 0.85 -6.10
C SER A 212 -9.51 0.94 -4.64
N GLY A 213 -10.22 2.00 -4.24
CA GLY A 213 -11.04 2.04 -3.02
C GLY A 213 -10.34 2.29 -1.68
N GLN A 214 -9.01 2.40 -1.64
CA GLN A 214 -8.23 2.47 -0.38
C GLN A 214 -8.74 3.51 0.62
N ASN A 215 -8.84 4.78 0.20
CA ASN A 215 -9.29 5.86 1.10
C ASN A 215 -10.76 5.71 1.47
N MET A 216 -11.58 5.29 0.51
CA MET A 216 -13.02 5.15 0.68
C MET A 216 -13.35 4.11 1.75
N VAL A 217 -12.77 2.91 1.68
CA VAL A 217 -13.04 1.87 2.69
C VAL A 217 -12.49 2.23 4.05
N THR A 218 -11.41 3.01 4.14
CA THR A 218 -10.89 3.52 5.42
C THR A 218 -11.87 4.48 6.08
N ILE A 219 -12.42 5.45 5.32
CA ILE A 219 -13.41 6.40 5.85
C ILE A 219 -14.69 5.67 6.26
N ALA A 220 -15.18 4.76 5.42
CA ALA A 220 -16.37 3.96 5.70
C ALA A 220 -16.19 3.10 6.97
N THR A 221 -15.05 2.40 7.08
CA THR A 221 -14.72 1.59 8.25
C THR A 221 -14.57 2.45 9.50
N GLN A 222 -13.95 3.63 9.41
CA GLN A 222 -13.81 4.54 10.55
C GLN A 222 -15.18 5.00 11.08
N ALA A 223 -16.13 5.31 10.20
CA ALA A 223 -17.49 5.69 10.61
C ALA A 223 -18.17 4.55 11.39
N VAL A 224 -18.02 3.30 10.92
CA VAL A 224 -18.52 2.11 11.62
C VAL A 224 -17.79 1.90 12.96
N CYS A 225 -16.46 2.04 13.00
CA CYS A 225 -15.69 1.93 14.25
C CYS A 225 -16.15 2.94 15.29
N ASN A 226 -16.43 4.19 14.90
CA ASN A 226 -16.92 5.22 15.82
C ASN A 226 -18.29 4.83 16.43
N GLU A 227 -19.19 4.27 15.62
CA GLU A 227 -20.47 3.75 16.10
C GLU A 227 -20.25 2.56 17.05
N ILE A 228 -19.37 1.63 16.68
CA ILE A 228 -19.02 0.47 17.48
C ILE A 228 -18.54 0.89 18.87
N LEU A 229 -17.60 1.82 18.96
CA LEU A 229 -17.07 2.31 20.24
C LEU A 229 -18.14 2.97 21.11
N THR A 230 -19.22 3.47 20.51
CA THR A 230 -20.32 4.13 21.22
C THR A 230 -21.38 3.14 21.71
N GLN A 231 -21.65 2.07 20.94
CA GLN A 231 -22.78 1.16 21.20
C GLN A 231 -22.40 -0.24 21.66
N THR A 232 -21.11 -0.58 21.62
CA THR A 232 -20.64 -1.90 22.07
C THR A 232 -21.09 -2.18 23.51
N PRO A 233 -21.58 -3.40 23.82
CA PRO A 233 -21.98 -3.77 25.17
C PRO A 233 -20.79 -3.97 26.12
N VAL A 234 -19.57 -3.99 25.59
CA VAL A 234 -18.32 -4.19 26.33
C VAL A 234 -17.31 -3.11 25.96
N ALA A 235 -16.56 -2.60 26.94
CA ALA A 235 -15.51 -1.62 26.69
C ALA A 235 -14.42 -2.22 25.79
N ALA A 236 -14.05 -1.47 24.75
CA ALA A 236 -13.05 -1.87 23.77
C ALA A 236 -12.07 -0.71 23.53
N SER A 237 -10.80 -1.03 23.30
CA SER A 237 -9.82 -0.08 22.73
C SER A 237 -9.46 -0.50 21.30
N ILE A 238 -9.32 0.46 20.39
CA ILE A 238 -8.79 0.19 19.05
C ILE A 238 -7.26 0.01 19.13
N ALA A 239 -6.77 -1.05 18.49
CA ALA A 239 -5.34 -1.33 18.33
C ALA A 239 -4.73 -0.54 17.16
#